data_AF-A0A2N2EU33-F1
#
_entry.id   AF-A0A2N2EU33-F1
#
_cell.length_a   1.000
_cell.length_b   1.000
_cell.length_c   1.000
_cell.angle_alpha   90.00
_cell.angle_beta   90.00
_cell.angle_gamma   90.00
#
_symmetry.space_group_name_H-M   'P 1'
#
loop_
_entity.id
_entity.type
_entity.pdbx_description
1 polymer ?
#
loop_
_entity_poly.entity_id
_entity_poly.type
_entity_poly.pdbx_seq_one_letter_code
_entity_poly.pdbx_strand_id
1 'polypeptide(L)'
;MEKIDSVKLYLKEIGDIPLLGEDELTKLIILSRTGNVWAKQKLIESNLRLVVSIAKKYLHSQKVLSLLDLIGEGTLGLMRAIEKYKPEYGYRFSTYAYWWVKQSIQKALMNQMKMIYIPTYTDTHIKQALKFVSKLKAKLHRNPSAKELAKEMRTPEDKVEKILGNIQAWENIISLDMPIDESEEIFLKDIIVSEEGRPEDIASCNERKTFLVKALKRLLPREQDILRCRSGMHGEKPASLSILAKKYRITRERVRQIERRALEKMKSYLLEEGVEF
;
A
#
# COMPACT_ATOMS: atom_id res chain seq x y z
N MET A 1 -31.54 15.24 -19.56
CA MET A 1 -31.33 13.79 -19.38
C MET A 1 -31.40 13.50 -17.89
N GLU A 2 -32.51 12.96 -17.41
CA GLU A 2 -32.59 12.50 -16.01
C GLU A 2 -31.50 11.47 -15.78
N LYS A 3 -30.67 11.67 -14.75
CA LYS A 3 -29.69 10.67 -14.31
C LYS A 3 -30.46 9.40 -13.97
N ILE A 4 -30.35 8.39 -14.84
CA ILE A 4 -30.83 7.03 -14.55
C ILE A 4 -30.12 6.58 -13.28
N ASP A 5 -30.87 6.46 -12.20
CA ASP A 5 -30.36 5.96 -10.93
C ASP A 5 -30.12 4.45 -11.07
N SER A 6 -28.86 4.09 -11.34
CA SER A 6 -28.42 2.71 -11.57
C SER A 6 -28.81 1.78 -10.42
N VAL A 7 -28.86 2.31 -9.19
CA VAL A 7 -29.29 1.55 -8.01
C VAL A 7 -30.78 1.23 -8.10
N LYS A 8 -31.62 2.21 -8.48
CA LYS A 8 -33.08 1.97 -8.61
C LYS A 8 -33.39 0.98 -9.73
N LEU A 9 -32.71 1.07 -10.87
CA LEU A 9 -32.88 0.13 -11.98
C LEU A 9 -32.55 -1.30 -11.53
N TYR A 10 -31.38 -1.48 -10.90
CA TYR A 10 -30.94 -2.77 -10.39
C TYR A 10 -31.89 -3.37 -9.34
N LEU A 11 -32.40 -2.54 -8.40
CA LEU A 11 -33.34 -3.00 -7.39
C LEU A 11 -34.69 -3.40 -7.97
N LYS A 12 -35.13 -2.75 -9.07
CA LYS A 12 -36.35 -3.11 -9.78
C LYS A 12 -36.19 -4.48 -10.46
N GLU A 13 -35.11 -4.67 -11.21
CA GLU A 13 -34.82 -5.93 -11.90
C GLU A 13 -34.80 -7.13 -10.95
N ILE A 14 -34.16 -6.99 -9.78
CA ILE A 14 -34.13 -8.07 -8.78
C ILE A 14 -35.49 -8.27 -8.10
N GLY A 15 -36.30 -7.23 -8.00
CA GLY A 15 -37.65 -7.29 -7.41
C GLY A 15 -38.59 -8.18 -8.21
N ASP A 16 -38.43 -8.22 -9.53
CA ASP A 16 -39.26 -8.97 -10.47
C ASP A 16 -38.91 -10.48 -10.51
N ILE A 17 -37.80 -10.89 -9.90
CA ILE A 17 -37.35 -12.28 -9.88
C ILE A 17 -38.14 -13.08 -8.83
N PRO A 18 -38.78 -14.21 -9.21
CA PRO A 18 -39.55 -15.02 -8.29
C PRO A 18 -38.65 -15.68 -7.22
N LEU A 19 -39.19 -15.79 -6.00
CA LEU A 19 -38.52 -16.51 -4.91
C LEU A 19 -38.66 -18.02 -5.12
N LEU A 20 -37.57 -18.75 -4.91
CA LEU A 20 -37.56 -20.21 -5.00
C LEU A 20 -38.14 -20.84 -3.73
N GLY A 21 -38.92 -21.90 -3.90
CA GLY A 21 -39.29 -22.81 -2.80
C GLY A 21 -38.10 -23.65 -2.31
N GLU A 22 -38.20 -24.23 -1.12
CA GLU A 22 -37.10 -25.04 -0.54
C GLU A 22 -36.78 -26.28 -1.38
N ASP A 23 -37.80 -26.93 -1.95
CA ASP A 23 -37.64 -28.11 -2.82
C ASP A 23 -36.93 -27.77 -4.14
N GLU A 24 -37.33 -26.65 -4.77
CA GLU A 24 -36.72 -26.18 -6.02
C GLU A 24 -35.27 -25.75 -5.79
N LEU A 25 -35.01 -25.06 -4.68
CA LEU A 25 -33.68 -24.63 -4.29
C LEU A 25 -32.75 -25.83 -4.10
N THR A 26 -33.23 -26.89 -3.44
CA THR A 26 -32.47 -28.14 -3.23
C THR A 26 -32.12 -28.80 -4.56
N LYS A 27 -33.08 -28.91 -5.49
CA LYS A 27 -32.85 -29.45 -6.83
C LYS A 27 -31.81 -28.63 -7.61
N LEU A 28 -31.94 -27.31 -7.59
CA LEU A 28 -31.00 -26.42 -8.27
C LEU A 28 -29.60 -26.47 -7.66
N ILE A 29 -29.46 -26.64 -6.34
CA ILE A 29 -28.14 -26.80 -5.70
C ILE A 29 -27.46 -28.07 -6.19
N ILE A 30 -28.18 -29.19 -6.27
CA ILE A 30 -27.65 -30.46 -6.79
C ILE A 30 -27.20 -30.28 -8.24
N LEU A 31 -28.01 -29.64 -9.08
CA LEU A 31 -27.66 -29.33 -10.47
C LEU A 31 -26.47 -28.36 -10.58
N SER A 32 -26.36 -27.38 -9.69
CA SER A 32 -25.23 -26.44 -9.71
C SER A 32 -23.90 -27.14 -9.44
N ARG A 33 -23.89 -28.21 -8.64
CA ARG A 33 -22.70 -29.01 -8.33
C ARG A 33 -22.21 -29.84 -9.50
N THR A 34 -23.09 -30.19 -10.45
CA THR A 34 -22.69 -30.87 -11.69
C THR A 34 -22.09 -29.90 -12.72
N GLY A 35 -21.91 -28.62 -12.37
CA GLY A 35 -21.37 -27.59 -13.25
C GLY A 35 -22.42 -26.90 -14.12
N ASN A 36 -23.71 -27.10 -13.84
CA ASN A 36 -24.78 -26.45 -14.60
C ASN A 36 -24.81 -24.93 -14.31
N VAL A 37 -24.36 -24.15 -15.29
CA VAL A 37 -24.26 -22.68 -15.20
C VAL A 37 -25.63 -22.03 -15.01
N TRP A 38 -26.66 -22.50 -15.73
CA TRP A 38 -28.01 -21.96 -15.62
C TRP A 38 -28.58 -22.17 -14.21
N ALA A 39 -28.37 -23.34 -13.62
CA ALA A 39 -28.83 -23.62 -12.26
C ALA A 39 -28.13 -22.71 -11.23
N LYS A 40 -26.82 -22.50 -11.37
CA LYS A 40 -26.05 -21.59 -10.52
C LYS A 40 -26.55 -20.15 -10.66
N GLN A 41 -26.75 -19.69 -11.88
CA GLN A 41 -27.23 -18.32 -12.15
C GLN A 41 -28.63 -18.08 -11.58
N LYS A 42 -29.57 -19.01 -11.80
CA LYS A 42 -30.91 -18.93 -11.24
C LYS A 42 -30.92 -18.91 -9.72
N LEU A 43 -30.03 -19.68 -9.07
CA LEU A 43 -29.85 -19.65 -7.61
C LEU A 43 -29.33 -18.31 -7.11
N ILE A 44 -28.36 -17.71 -7.81
CA ILE A 44 -27.82 -16.40 -7.46
C ILE A 44 -28.92 -15.36 -7.55
N GLU A 45 -29.55 -15.24 -8.73
CA GLU A 45 -30.60 -14.28 -9.07
C GLU A 45 -31.75 -14.30 -8.05
N SER A 46 -32.26 -15.48 -7.73
CA SER A 46 -33.38 -15.66 -6.79
C SER A 46 -33.03 -15.24 -5.35
N ASN A 47 -31.74 -15.16 -5.01
CA ASN A 47 -31.26 -14.83 -3.67
C ASN A 47 -30.58 -13.45 -3.58
N LEU A 48 -30.53 -12.66 -4.67
CA LEU A 48 -29.93 -11.31 -4.65
C LEU A 48 -30.64 -10.37 -3.66
N ARG A 49 -31.95 -10.54 -3.44
CA ARG A 49 -32.72 -9.76 -2.45
C ARG A 49 -32.15 -9.89 -1.03
N LEU A 50 -31.68 -11.09 -0.67
CA LEU A 50 -31.03 -11.33 0.61
C LEU A 50 -29.72 -10.53 0.69
N VAL A 51 -28.91 -10.55 -0.35
CA VAL A 51 -27.63 -9.81 -0.42
C VAL A 51 -27.86 -8.32 -0.23
N VAL A 52 -28.82 -7.74 -0.95
CA VAL A 52 -29.20 -6.32 -0.81
C VAL A 52 -29.60 -5.99 0.63
N SER A 53 -30.41 -6.84 1.27
CA SER A 53 -30.86 -6.61 2.65
C SER A 53 -29.72 -6.60 3.67
N ILE A 54 -28.66 -7.38 3.41
CA ILE A 54 -27.46 -7.43 4.26
C ILE A 54 -26.56 -6.23 3.95
N ALA A 55 -26.34 -5.91 2.67
CA ALA A 55 -25.50 -4.80 2.21
C ALA A 55 -26.00 -3.44 2.71
N LYS A 56 -27.33 -3.21 2.71
CA LYS A 56 -27.94 -1.97 3.23
C LYS A 56 -27.55 -1.64 4.67
N LYS A 57 -27.28 -2.65 5.51
CA LYS A 57 -26.84 -2.46 6.91
C LYS A 57 -25.44 -1.85 7.00
N TYR A 58 -24.60 -2.03 5.98
CA TYR A 58 -23.23 -1.54 5.95
C TYR A 58 -23.07 -0.18 5.25
N LEU A 59 -24.09 0.29 4.53
CA LEU A 59 -24.08 1.57 3.81
C LEU A 59 -23.87 2.78 4.73
N HIS A 60 -24.53 2.78 5.89
CA HIS A 60 -24.51 3.92 6.82
C HIS A 60 -23.21 4.02 7.62
N SER A 61 -22.52 2.90 7.80
CA SER A 61 -21.33 2.85 8.67
C SER A 61 -20.06 3.29 7.97
N GLN A 62 -20.05 3.38 6.63
CA GLN A 62 -18.81 3.52 5.90
C GLN A 62 -19.00 4.23 4.55
N LYS A 63 -18.36 5.40 4.38
CA LYS A 63 -18.51 6.28 3.20
C LYS A 63 -17.71 5.85 1.95
N VAL A 64 -16.96 4.75 2.01
CA VAL A 64 -15.95 4.45 0.97
C VAL A 64 -16.50 3.61 -0.18
N LEU A 65 -17.41 2.67 0.08
CA LEU A 65 -17.95 1.78 -0.96
C LEU A 65 -19.41 2.12 -1.27
N SER A 66 -19.74 2.13 -2.56
CA SER A 66 -21.12 2.33 -2.99
C SER A 66 -21.97 1.10 -2.65
N LEU A 67 -23.31 1.27 -2.63
CA LEU A 67 -24.20 0.14 -2.41
C LEU A 67 -24.01 -0.97 -3.45
N LEU A 68 -23.74 -0.61 -4.70
CA LEU A 68 -23.51 -1.58 -5.78
C LEU A 68 -22.23 -2.38 -5.53
N ASP A 69 -21.16 -1.76 -5.05
CA ASP A 69 -19.91 -2.45 -4.70
C ASP A 69 -20.15 -3.46 -3.57
N LEU A 70 -20.88 -3.05 -2.53
CA LEU A 70 -21.25 -3.93 -1.41
C LEU A 70 -22.08 -5.12 -1.89
N ILE A 71 -22.99 -4.90 -2.84
CA ILE A 71 -23.80 -5.96 -3.43
C ILE A 71 -22.93 -6.90 -4.27
N GLY A 72 -22.01 -6.38 -5.07
CA GLY A 72 -21.07 -7.19 -5.86
C GLY A 72 -20.25 -8.13 -4.97
N GLU A 73 -19.63 -7.58 -3.93
CA GLU A 73 -18.84 -8.33 -2.95
C GLU A 73 -19.69 -9.31 -2.14
N GLY A 74 -20.92 -8.93 -1.80
CA GLY A 74 -21.89 -9.81 -1.17
C GLY A 74 -22.31 -10.97 -2.07
N THR A 75 -22.43 -10.74 -3.37
CA THR A 75 -22.77 -11.76 -4.38
C THR A 75 -21.66 -12.79 -4.53
N LEU A 76 -20.38 -12.36 -4.45
CA LEU A 76 -19.25 -13.30 -4.34
C LEU A 76 -19.35 -14.20 -3.10
N GLY A 77 -19.81 -13.64 -1.97
CA GLY A 77 -20.10 -14.40 -0.76
C GLY A 77 -21.24 -15.41 -0.95
N LEU A 78 -22.33 -14.98 -1.58
CA LEU A 78 -23.47 -15.83 -1.91
C LEU A 78 -23.07 -17.02 -2.79
N MET A 79 -22.24 -16.80 -3.81
CA MET A 79 -21.73 -17.87 -4.66
C MET A 79 -20.97 -18.94 -3.88
N ARG A 80 -20.11 -18.53 -2.93
CA ARG A 80 -19.42 -19.47 -2.03
C ARG A 80 -20.39 -20.21 -1.11
N ALA A 81 -21.47 -19.56 -0.69
CA ALA A 81 -22.51 -20.20 0.09
C ALA A 81 -23.20 -21.30 -0.71
N ILE A 82 -23.55 -21.05 -1.98
CA ILE A 82 -24.18 -22.03 -2.87
C ILE A 82 -23.26 -23.25 -3.06
N GLU A 83 -21.97 -23.03 -3.29
CA GLU A 83 -21.00 -24.10 -3.50
C GLU A 83 -20.83 -25.02 -2.28
N LYS A 84 -20.89 -24.46 -1.06
CA LYS A 84 -20.60 -25.19 0.18
C LYS A 84 -21.83 -25.66 0.95
N TYR A 85 -23.01 -25.13 0.63
CA TYR A 85 -24.23 -25.48 1.35
C TYR A 85 -24.61 -26.93 1.11
N LYS A 86 -24.96 -27.64 2.18
CA LYS A 86 -25.45 -29.03 2.12
C LYS A 86 -26.90 -29.09 2.64
N PRO A 87 -27.88 -29.42 1.78
CA PRO A 87 -29.28 -29.57 2.18
C PRO A 87 -29.50 -30.65 3.26
N GLU A 88 -28.63 -31.67 3.32
CA GLU A 88 -28.67 -32.79 4.25
C GLU A 88 -28.72 -32.38 5.74
N TYR A 89 -28.19 -31.20 6.08
CA TYR A 89 -28.16 -30.71 7.47
C TYR A 89 -29.50 -30.08 7.93
N GLY A 90 -30.49 -29.94 7.05
CA GLY A 90 -31.84 -29.47 7.42
C GLY A 90 -31.96 -27.99 7.82
N TYR A 91 -30.90 -27.18 7.67
CA TYR A 91 -30.95 -25.75 7.93
C TYR A 91 -31.35 -24.97 6.68
N ARG A 92 -32.20 -23.95 6.81
CA ARG A 92 -32.58 -23.08 5.68
C ARG A 92 -31.36 -22.41 5.04
N PHE A 93 -31.31 -22.40 3.70
CA PHE A 93 -30.23 -21.79 2.92
C PHE A 93 -29.98 -20.33 3.28
N SER A 94 -31.03 -19.53 3.51
CA SER A 94 -30.91 -18.13 3.89
C SER A 94 -30.08 -17.91 5.16
N THR A 95 -30.20 -18.82 6.14
CA THR A 95 -29.43 -18.81 7.39
C THR A 95 -27.94 -19.03 7.12
N TYR A 96 -27.62 -19.97 6.24
CA TYR A 96 -26.24 -20.28 5.87
C TYR A 96 -25.61 -19.19 5.00
N ALA A 97 -26.35 -18.73 3.98
CA ALA A 97 -25.92 -17.68 3.06
C ALA A 97 -25.66 -16.35 3.78
N TYR A 98 -26.43 -16.03 4.81
CA TYR A 98 -26.23 -14.82 5.61
C TYR A 98 -24.77 -14.67 6.10
N TRP A 99 -24.17 -15.74 6.62
CA TRP A 99 -22.80 -15.69 7.14
C TRP A 99 -21.76 -15.46 6.07
N TRP A 100 -21.88 -16.14 4.92
CA TRP A 100 -20.96 -15.97 3.80
C TRP A 100 -21.06 -14.59 3.16
N VAL A 101 -22.28 -14.08 2.97
CA VAL A 101 -22.51 -12.73 2.44
C VAL A 101 -21.95 -11.70 3.41
N LYS A 102 -22.26 -11.81 4.70
CA LYS A 102 -21.75 -10.91 5.74
C LYS A 102 -20.21 -10.91 5.78
N GLN A 103 -19.59 -12.08 5.76
CA GLN A 103 -18.14 -12.21 5.81
C GLN A 103 -17.48 -11.61 4.56
N SER A 104 -18.05 -11.86 3.38
CA SER A 104 -17.52 -11.34 2.11
C SER A 104 -17.56 -9.82 2.09
N ILE A 105 -18.70 -9.22 2.46
CA ILE A 105 -18.85 -7.78 2.59
C ILE A 105 -17.82 -7.24 3.60
N GLN A 106 -17.78 -7.78 4.82
CA GLN A 106 -16.84 -7.32 5.86
C GLN A 106 -15.37 -7.42 5.41
N LYS A 107 -15.00 -8.47 4.67
CA LYS A 107 -13.66 -8.63 4.12
C LYS A 107 -13.35 -7.58 3.05
N ALA A 108 -14.30 -7.31 2.15
CA ALA A 108 -14.16 -6.26 1.14
C ALA A 108 -14.00 -4.89 1.79
N LEU A 109 -14.83 -4.58 2.79
CA LEU A 109 -14.70 -3.38 3.61
C LEU A 109 -13.29 -3.26 4.20
N MET A 110 -12.76 -4.31 4.83
CA MET A 110 -11.42 -4.27 5.41
C MET A 110 -10.30 -4.04 4.38
N ASN A 111 -10.46 -4.56 3.16
CA ASN A 111 -9.43 -4.49 2.13
C ASN A 111 -9.48 -3.22 1.28
N GLN A 112 -10.69 -2.69 1.01
CA GLN A 112 -10.92 -1.62 0.03
C GLN A 112 -11.15 -0.25 0.70
N MET A 113 -11.36 -0.19 2.01
CA MET A 113 -11.66 1.09 2.69
C MET A 113 -10.48 2.01 2.88
N LYS A 114 -9.28 1.46 2.83
CA LYS A 114 -8.06 2.21 3.11
C LYS A 114 -7.35 2.42 1.78
N MET A 115 -7.00 3.67 1.49
CA MET A 115 -6.21 4.01 0.30
C MET A 115 -4.88 3.24 0.28
N ILE A 116 -4.31 3.02 1.46
CA ILE A 116 -3.15 2.14 1.66
C ILE A 116 -3.66 0.81 2.20
N TYR A 117 -3.37 -0.28 1.49
CA TYR A 117 -3.77 -1.63 1.89
C TYR A 117 -3.18 -2.00 3.25
N ILE A 118 -4.05 -2.48 4.16
CA ILE A 118 -3.64 -2.97 5.47
C ILE A 118 -4.04 -4.45 5.57
N PRO A 119 -3.08 -5.35 5.89
CA PRO A 119 -3.38 -6.75 6.12
C PRO A 119 -4.45 -6.96 7.20
N THR A 120 -5.20 -8.06 7.08
CA THR A 120 -6.32 -8.34 8.01
C THR A 120 -5.86 -8.53 9.46
N TYR A 121 -4.69 -9.15 9.67
CA TYR A 121 -4.17 -9.38 11.03
C TYR A 121 -3.79 -8.07 11.73
N THR A 122 -3.22 -7.09 11.02
CA THR A 122 -2.90 -5.78 11.61
C THR A 122 -4.15 -4.95 11.90
N ASP A 123 -5.20 -5.06 11.08
CA ASP A 123 -6.48 -4.36 11.31
C ASP A 123 -7.15 -4.78 12.63
N THR A 124 -7.05 -6.05 13.01
CA THR A 124 -7.58 -6.52 14.30
C THR A 124 -6.84 -5.88 15.48
N HIS A 125 -5.52 -5.79 15.40
CA HIS A 125 -4.69 -5.11 16.41
C HIS A 125 -4.98 -3.62 16.48
N ILE A 126 -5.18 -2.95 15.34
CA ILE A 126 -5.57 -1.54 15.28
C ILE A 126 -6.94 -1.32 15.96
N LYS A 127 -7.95 -2.13 15.65
CA LYS A 127 -9.29 -2.01 16.28
C LYS A 127 -9.23 -2.26 17.78
N GLN A 128 -8.41 -3.21 18.24
CA GLN A 128 -8.18 -3.43 19.66
C GLN A 128 -7.51 -2.21 20.30
N ALA A 129 -6.44 -1.70 19.70
CA ALA A 129 -5.74 -0.51 20.17
C ALA A 129 -6.70 0.69 20.29
N LEU A 130 -7.51 0.99 19.25
CA LEU A 130 -8.50 2.08 19.28
C LEU A 130 -9.55 1.92 20.40
N LYS A 131 -10.01 0.68 20.66
CA LYS A 131 -10.90 0.40 21.80
C LYS A 131 -10.23 0.69 23.14
N PHE A 132 -8.97 0.29 23.30
CA PHE A 132 -8.21 0.56 24.53
C PHE A 132 -7.88 2.04 24.68
N VAL A 133 -7.50 2.74 23.60
CA VAL A 133 -7.33 4.20 23.58
C VAL A 133 -8.60 4.86 24.09
N SER A 134 -9.76 4.50 23.56
CA SER A 134 -11.05 5.07 23.96
C SER A 134 -11.37 4.80 25.44
N LYS A 135 -11.13 3.58 25.92
CA LYS A 135 -11.31 3.22 27.34
C LYS A 135 -10.38 3.98 28.28
N LEU A 136 -9.10 4.10 27.92
CA LEU A 136 -8.11 4.82 28.71
C LEU A 136 -8.36 6.32 28.68
N LYS A 137 -8.77 6.87 27.53
CA LYS A 137 -9.16 8.28 27.40
C LYS A 137 -10.36 8.61 28.29
N ALA A 138 -11.34 7.72 28.37
CA ALA A 138 -12.49 7.88 29.27
C ALA A 138 -12.10 7.84 30.76
N LYS A 139 -11.09 7.04 31.13
CA LYS A 139 -10.60 6.92 32.53
C LYS A 139 -9.64 8.04 32.94
N LEU A 140 -8.74 8.43 32.04
CA LEU A 140 -7.62 9.35 32.34
C LEU A 140 -7.93 10.80 31.95
N HIS A 141 -9.04 11.04 31.25
CA HIS A 141 -9.41 12.34 30.66
C HIS A 141 -8.31 12.97 29.77
N ARG A 142 -7.36 12.17 29.29
CA ARG A 142 -6.27 12.54 28.38
C ARG A 142 -6.00 11.42 27.38
N ASN A 143 -5.29 11.73 26.29
CA ASN A 143 -4.81 10.67 25.38
C ASN A 143 -3.76 9.81 26.12
N PRO A 144 -3.88 8.47 26.10
CA PRO A 144 -2.94 7.58 26.78
C PRO A 144 -1.56 7.57 26.10
N SER A 145 -0.51 7.39 26.89
CA SER A 145 0.84 7.16 26.37
C SER A 145 0.99 5.77 25.75
N ALA A 146 1.93 5.59 24.81
CA ALA A 146 2.28 4.29 24.24
C ALA A 146 2.62 3.25 25.33
N LYS A 147 3.30 3.67 26.41
CA LYS A 147 3.60 2.83 27.58
C LYS A 147 2.36 2.34 28.32
N GLU A 148 1.38 3.23 28.51
CA GLU A 148 0.13 2.92 29.21
C GLU A 148 -0.71 1.95 28.37
N LEU A 149 -0.75 2.19 27.05
CA LEU A 149 -1.45 1.32 26.12
C LEU A 149 -0.79 -0.07 26.01
N ALA A 150 0.55 -0.12 25.99
CA ALA A 150 1.33 -1.36 25.96
C ALA A 150 1.07 -2.24 27.19
N LYS A 151 0.97 -1.63 28.38
CA LYS A 151 0.62 -2.34 29.63
C LYS A 151 -0.78 -2.95 29.55
N GLU A 152 -1.76 -2.18 29.09
CA GLU A 152 -3.14 -2.64 28.97
C GLU A 152 -3.31 -3.73 27.90
N MET A 153 -2.62 -3.58 26.76
CA MET A 153 -2.65 -4.55 25.65
C MET A 153 -1.77 -5.79 25.87
N ARG A 154 -0.88 -5.77 26.89
CA ARG A 154 0.14 -6.81 27.14
C ARG A 154 1.04 -7.07 25.93
N THR A 155 1.42 -6.00 25.24
CA THR A 155 2.28 -6.04 24.05
C THR A 155 3.52 -5.17 24.25
N PRO A 156 4.66 -5.47 23.59
CA PRO A 156 5.85 -4.62 23.64
C PRO A 156 5.56 -3.20 23.17
N GLU A 157 6.19 -2.21 23.80
CA GLU A 157 6.06 -0.78 23.47
C GLU A 157 6.36 -0.50 21.99
N ASP A 158 7.46 -1.05 21.47
CA ASP A 158 7.86 -0.91 20.05
C ASP A 158 6.76 -1.34 19.06
N LYS A 159 5.97 -2.37 19.41
CA LYS A 159 4.87 -2.83 18.55
C LYS A 159 3.69 -1.87 18.63
N VAL A 160 3.42 -1.31 19.80
CA VAL A 160 2.36 -0.33 20.00
C VAL A 160 2.69 0.97 19.27
N GLU A 161 3.93 1.45 19.33
CA GLU A 161 4.37 2.64 18.59
C GLU A 161 4.18 2.46 17.08
N LYS A 162 4.54 1.30 16.53
CA LYS A 162 4.28 1.00 15.11
C LYS A 162 2.79 1.02 14.77
N ILE A 163 1.94 0.47 15.65
CA ILE A 163 0.49 0.48 15.45
C ILE A 163 -0.04 1.92 15.48
N LEU A 164 0.39 2.74 16.45
CA LEU A 164 0.00 4.14 16.55
C LEU A 164 0.49 4.97 15.36
N GLY A 165 1.73 4.76 14.91
CA GLY A 165 2.28 5.39 13.72
C GLY A 165 1.49 5.04 12.45
N ASN A 166 1.08 3.77 12.30
CA ASN A 166 0.23 3.36 11.18
C ASN A 166 -1.17 4.01 11.23
N ILE A 167 -1.73 4.19 12.44
CA ILE A 167 -3.01 4.89 12.62
C ILE A 167 -2.86 6.36 12.21
N GLN A 168 -1.81 7.04 12.69
CA GLN A 168 -1.52 8.44 12.34
C GLN A 168 -1.27 8.62 10.85
N ALA A 169 -0.49 7.74 10.23
CA ALA A 169 -0.24 7.78 8.80
C ALA A 169 -1.53 7.67 7.97
N TRP A 170 -2.50 6.87 8.44
CA TRP A 170 -3.80 6.76 7.79
C TRP A 170 -4.70 7.97 8.02
N GLU A 171 -4.75 8.51 9.25
CA GLU A 171 -5.53 9.72 9.56
C GLU A 171 -5.03 10.95 8.79
N ASN A 172 -3.74 10.97 8.45
CA ASN A 172 -3.09 12.07 7.74
C ASN A 172 -3.12 11.93 6.20
N ILE A 173 -3.86 10.96 5.64
CA ILE A 173 -4.03 10.88 4.18
C ILE A 173 -4.93 12.02 3.72
N ILE A 174 -4.35 12.97 3.00
CA ILE A 174 -5.03 14.14 2.43
C ILE A 174 -4.91 14.11 0.90
N SER A 175 -5.92 14.68 0.23
CA SER A 175 -5.91 14.80 -1.23
C SER A 175 -4.90 15.85 -1.65
N LEU A 176 -4.08 15.52 -2.65
CA LEU A 176 -3.18 16.48 -3.30
C LEU A 176 -3.95 17.54 -4.12
N ASP A 177 -5.17 17.21 -4.52
CA ASP A 177 -6.11 18.14 -5.18
C ASP A 177 -6.99 18.91 -4.18
N MET A 178 -6.65 18.89 -2.88
CA MET A 178 -7.32 19.73 -1.91
C MET A 178 -6.94 21.20 -2.16
N PRO A 179 -7.91 22.10 -2.41
CA PRO A 179 -7.63 23.52 -2.52
C PRO A 179 -7.17 24.04 -1.16
N ILE A 180 -6.13 24.87 -1.16
CA ILE A 180 -5.59 25.46 0.07
C ILE A 180 -6.26 26.80 0.37
N ASP A 181 -6.70 27.50 -0.67
CA ASP A 181 -7.34 28.80 -0.57
C ASP A 181 -8.81 28.74 -1.02
N GLU A 182 -9.61 29.71 -0.58
CA GLU A 182 -11.04 29.82 -0.91
C GLU A 182 -11.29 30.10 -2.40
N SER A 183 -10.27 30.63 -3.10
CA SER A 183 -10.29 30.88 -4.54
C SER A 183 -10.33 29.60 -5.41
N GLU A 184 -10.06 28.43 -4.83
CA GLU A 184 -9.92 27.14 -5.54
C GLU A 184 -8.86 27.14 -6.67
N GLU A 185 -7.96 28.12 -6.69
CA GLU A 185 -6.91 28.23 -7.73
C GLU A 185 -5.62 27.51 -7.37
N ILE A 186 -5.32 27.38 -6.06
CA ILE A 186 -4.08 26.80 -5.55
C ILE A 186 -4.39 25.50 -4.82
N PHE A 187 -3.80 24.39 -5.30
CA PHE A 187 -3.94 23.06 -4.71
C PHE A 187 -2.69 22.67 -3.91
N LEU A 188 -2.85 21.70 -3.02
CA LEU A 188 -1.75 21.17 -2.21
C LEU A 188 -0.56 20.67 -3.06
N LYS A 189 -0.84 20.05 -4.20
CA LYS A 189 0.19 19.60 -5.16
C LYS A 189 1.06 20.72 -5.71
N ASP A 190 0.56 21.95 -5.78
CA ASP A 190 1.27 23.08 -6.38
C ASP A 190 2.33 23.66 -5.43
N ILE A 191 2.23 23.38 -4.13
CA ILE A 191 3.17 23.82 -3.10
C ILE A 191 4.29 22.80 -2.85
N ILE A 192 4.04 21.52 -3.15
CA ILE A 192 5.00 20.46 -2.87
C ILE A 192 6.18 20.59 -3.83
N VAL A 193 7.34 20.90 -3.25
CA VAL A 193 8.60 21.01 -3.98
C VAL A 193 9.10 19.62 -4.38
N SER A 194 9.54 19.48 -5.62
CA SER A 194 10.17 18.25 -6.10
C SER A 194 11.46 17.97 -5.32
N GLU A 195 11.71 16.69 -5.02
CA GLU A 195 13.00 16.23 -4.49
C GLU A 195 14.10 16.21 -5.57
N GLU A 196 13.72 16.32 -6.84
CA GLU A 196 14.67 16.53 -7.92
C GLU A 196 15.33 17.90 -7.71
N GLY A 197 16.60 17.89 -7.31
CA GLY A 197 17.36 19.09 -6.98
C GLY A 197 17.24 20.17 -8.04
N ARG A 198 17.48 21.44 -7.66
CA ARG A 198 17.24 22.56 -8.56
C ARG A 198 18.04 22.40 -9.87
N PRO A 199 17.54 22.88 -11.02
CA PRO A 199 18.28 22.79 -12.28
C PRO A 199 19.70 23.36 -12.19
N GLU A 200 19.87 24.42 -11.39
CA GLU A 200 21.18 25.00 -11.06
C GLU A 200 22.08 24.00 -10.34
N ASP A 201 21.58 23.31 -9.31
CA ASP A 201 22.33 22.29 -8.57
C ASP A 201 22.72 21.11 -9.48
N ILE A 202 21.80 20.67 -10.35
CA ILE A 202 22.05 19.61 -11.33
C ILE A 202 23.10 20.04 -12.34
N ALA A 203 23.00 21.26 -12.88
CA ALA A 203 23.97 21.82 -13.81
C ALA A 203 25.36 21.93 -13.17
N SER A 204 25.46 22.52 -11.97
CA SER A 204 26.72 22.62 -11.22
C SER A 204 27.27 21.25 -10.81
N CYS A 205 26.42 20.26 -10.53
CA CYS A 205 26.86 18.88 -10.29
C CYS A 205 27.44 18.26 -11.56
N ASN A 206 26.78 18.43 -12.71
CA ASN A 206 27.25 17.93 -13.99
C ASN A 206 28.54 18.62 -14.44
N GLU A 207 28.66 19.92 -14.23
CA GLU A 207 29.87 20.68 -14.50
C GLU A 207 31.04 20.20 -13.62
N ARG A 208 30.82 20.03 -12.31
CA ARG A 208 31.83 19.42 -11.42
C ARG A 208 32.23 18.02 -11.88
N LYS A 209 31.28 17.20 -12.34
CA LYS A 209 31.59 15.87 -12.92
C LYS A 209 32.44 15.98 -14.18
N THR A 210 32.16 16.91 -15.09
CA THR A 210 32.97 17.06 -16.31
C THR A 210 34.39 17.52 -15.99
N PHE A 211 34.58 18.44 -15.06
CA PHE A 211 35.91 18.83 -14.56
C PHE A 211 36.65 17.64 -13.92
N LEU A 212 35.98 16.85 -13.08
CA LEU A 212 36.57 15.64 -12.50
C LEU A 212 37.01 14.64 -13.58
N VAL A 213 36.19 14.42 -14.62
CA VAL A 213 36.54 13.52 -15.73
C VAL A 213 37.73 14.06 -16.53
N LYS A 214 37.80 15.38 -16.78
CA LYS A 214 38.95 16.02 -17.44
C LYS A 214 40.22 15.86 -16.61
N ALA A 215 40.18 16.14 -15.31
CA ALA A 215 41.30 15.96 -14.40
C ALA A 215 41.77 14.50 -14.32
N LEU A 216 40.84 13.54 -14.26
CA LEU A 216 41.15 12.10 -14.29
C LEU A 216 41.84 11.65 -15.59
N LYS A 217 41.54 12.27 -16.73
CA LYS A 217 42.19 11.96 -18.01
C LYS A 217 43.64 12.47 -18.11
N ARG A 218 44.02 13.47 -17.30
CA ARG A 218 45.42 13.99 -17.25
C ARG A 218 46.34 13.10 -16.41
N LEU A 219 45.78 12.22 -15.57
CA LEU A 219 46.57 11.28 -14.76
C LEU A 219 47.14 10.14 -15.59
N LEU A 220 48.15 9.46 -15.05
CA LEU A 220 48.68 8.24 -15.64
C LEU A 220 47.58 7.15 -15.65
N PRO A 221 47.52 6.26 -16.68
CA PRO A 221 46.49 5.22 -16.76
C PRO A 221 46.37 4.36 -15.48
N ARG A 222 47.51 4.08 -14.84
CA ARG A 222 47.56 3.34 -13.58
C ARG A 222 46.98 4.10 -12.38
N GLU A 223 47.18 5.42 -12.33
CA GLU A 223 46.64 6.30 -11.28
C GLU A 223 45.13 6.44 -11.45
N GLN A 224 44.68 6.61 -12.70
CA GLN A 224 43.27 6.70 -13.07
C GLN A 224 42.50 5.44 -12.67
N ASP A 225 43.01 4.25 -12.99
CA ASP A 225 42.34 2.99 -12.65
C ASP A 225 42.27 2.74 -11.13
N ILE A 226 43.34 3.08 -10.40
CA ILE A 226 43.36 2.96 -8.92
C ILE A 226 42.28 3.85 -8.30
N LEU A 227 42.16 5.10 -8.74
CA LEU A 227 41.14 6.03 -8.24
C LEU A 227 39.72 5.62 -8.64
N ARG A 228 39.50 5.18 -9.88
CA ARG A 228 38.20 4.69 -10.35
C ARG A 228 37.69 3.53 -9.51
N CYS A 229 38.52 2.49 -9.34
CA CYS A 229 38.15 1.32 -8.55
C CYS A 229 38.01 1.65 -7.05
N ARG A 230 38.79 2.60 -6.52
CA ARG A 230 38.73 2.99 -5.10
C ARG A 230 37.44 3.75 -4.77
N SER A 231 37.04 4.67 -5.65
CA SER A 231 35.86 5.52 -5.47
C SER A 231 34.56 4.85 -5.93
N GLY A 232 34.64 3.69 -6.59
CA GLY A 232 33.45 3.01 -7.13
C GLY A 232 32.79 3.80 -8.27
N MET A 233 33.60 4.46 -9.10
CA MET A 233 33.07 5.23 -10.24
C MET A 233 32.40 4.28 -11.25
N HIS A 234 31.41 4.78 -11.99
CA HIS A 234 30.61 4.00 -12.96
C HIS A 234 29.76 2.85 -12.37
N GLY A 235 29.39 2.93 -11.08
CA GLY A 235 28.50 1.96 -10.44
C GLY A 235 29.20 0.70 -9.91
N GLU A 236 30.54 0.68 -9.90
CA GLU A 236 31.31 -0.37 -9.25
C GLU A 236 31.32 -0.21 -7.72
N LYS A 237 31.44 -1.31 -6.97
CA LYS A 237 31.64 -1.24 -5.51
C LYS A 237 33.05 -0.69 -5.21
N PRO A 238 33.20 0.21 -4.22
CA PRO A 238 34.50 0.76 -3.85
C PRO A 238 35.45 -0.35 -3.39
N ALA A 239 36.57 -0.52 -4.09
CA ALA A 239 37.57 -1.53 -3.77
C ALA A 239 38.43 -1.12 -2.57
N SER A 240 38.84 -2.10 -1.76
CA SER A 240 39.80 -1.88 -0.67
C SER A 240 41.24 -1.87 -1.19
N LEU A 241 42.15 -1.19 -0.46
CA LEU A 241 43.57 -1.14 -0.81
C LEU A 241 44.20 -2.53 -0.96
N SER A 242 43.74 -3.52 -0.18
CA SER A 242 44.19 -4.92 -0.28
C SER A 242 43.77 -5.59 -1.59
N ILE A 243 42.59 -5.28 -2.13
CA ILE A 243 42.13 -5.84 -3.41
C ILE A 243 42.96 -5.25 -4.56
N LEU A 244 43.19 -3.93 -4.54
CA LEU A 244 44.02 -3.26 -5.53
C LEU A 244 45.49 -3.69 -5.46
N ALA A 245 46.03 -3.90 -4.25
CA ALA A 245 47.38 -4.43 -4.04
C ALA A 245 47.58 -5.79 -4.72
N LYS A 246 46.59 -6.70 -4.57
CA LYS A 246 46.60 -8.00 -5.26
C LYS A 246 46.50 -7.85 -6.78
N LYS A 247 45.59 -7.00 -7.27
CA LYS A 247 45.38 -6.76 -8.71
C LYS A 247 46.64 -6.26 -9.43
N TYR A 248 47.36 -5.31 -8.80
CA TYR A 248 48.56 -4.71 -9.40
C TYR A 248 49.88 -5.38 -8.98
N ARG A 249 49.82 -6.43 -8.14
CA ARG A 249 50.98 -7.13 -7.57
C ARG A 249 51.96 -6.17 -6.86
N ILE A 250 51.43 -5.28 -6.02
CA ILE A 250 52.20 -4.34 -5.21
C ILE A 250 51.72 -4.43 -3.75
N THR A 251 52.56 -4.01 -2.79
CA THR A 251 52.16 -3.78 -1.40
C THR A 251 51.01 -2.78 -1.24
N ARG A 252 50.20 -3.01 -0.20
CA ARG A 252 49.09 -2.13 0.19
C ARG A 252 49.52 -0.68 0.39
N GLU A 253 50.65 -0.46 1.04
CA GLU A 253 51.17 0.89 1.32
C GLU A 253 51.54 1.62 0.03
N ARG A 254 52.05 0.91 -0.98
CA ARG A 254 52.38 1.53 -2.25
C ARG A 254 51.14 1.92 -3.05
N VAL A 255 50.03 1.18 -2.97
CA VAL A 255 48.73 1.61 -3.54
C VAL A 255 48.28 2.90 -2.86
N ARG A 256 48.38 3.00 -1.53
CA ARG A 256 48.05 4.21 -0.76
C ARG A 256 48.91 5.41 -1.17
N GLN A 257 50.20 5.21 -1.41
CA GLN A 257 51.10 6.27 -1.88
C GLN A 257 50.72 6.76 -3.28
N ILE A 258 50.31 5.85 -4.17
CA ILE A 258 49.86 6.20 -5.53
C ILE A 258 48.54 6.97 -5.47
N GLU A 259 47.58 6.52 -4.65
CA GLU A 259 46.32 7.21 -4.41
C GLU A 259 46.53 8.64 -3.91
N ARG A 260 47.36 8.84 -2.87
CA ARG A 260 47.64 10.17 -2.32
C ARG A 260 48.25 11.10 -3.38
N ARG A 261 49.26 10.64 -4.12
CA ARG A 261 49.88 11.42 -5.19
C ARG A 261 48.91 11.74 -6.32
N ALA A 262 48.04 10.80 -6.69
CA ALA A 262 47.04 11.03 -7.72
C ALA A 262 45.98 12.05 -7.26
N LEU A 263 45.57 12.03 -5.99
CA LEU A 263 44.69 13.05 -5.41
C LEU A 263 45.35 14.43 -5.37
N GLU A 264 46.62 14.52 -4.99
CA GLU A 264 47.38 15.78 -5.00
C GLU A 264 47.48 16.37 -6.42
N LYS A 265 47.77 15.53 -7.43
CA LYS A 265 47.77 15.93 -8.85
C LYS A 265 46.38 16.35 -9.34
N MET A 266 45.31 15.65 -8.96
CA MET A 266 43.96 16.08 -9.31
C MET A 266 43.62 17.42 -8.68
N LYS A 267 44.02 17.65 -7.43
CA LYS A 267 43.82 18.93 -6.75
C LYS A 267 44.53 20.06 -7.50
N SER A 268 45.78 19.86 -7.94
CA SER A 268 46.48 20.89 -8.72
C SER A 268 45.79 21.16 -10.07
N TYR A 269 45.35 20.12 -10.78
CA TYR A 269 44.64 20.30 -12.06
C TYR A 269 43.28 20.99 -11.91
N LEU A 270 42.57 20.75 -10.81
CA LEU A 270 41.29 21.41 -10.53
C LEU A 270 41.48 22.88 -10.14
N LEU A 271 42.56 23.20 -9.41
CA LEU A 271 42.95 24.59 -9.11
C LEU A 271 43.35 25.37 -10.37
N GLU A 272 44.04 24.73 -11.32
CA GLU A 272 44.38 25.32 -12.62
C GLU A 272 43.14 25.65 -13.47
N GLU A 273 42.08 24.84 -13.37
CA GLU A 273 40.80 25.05 -14.10
C GLU A 273 39.84 26.01 -13.36
N GLY A 274 40.28 26.63 -12.25
CA GLY A 274 39.51 27.63 -11.51
C GLY A 274 38.39 27.06 -10.64
N VAL A 275 38.44 25.76 -10.33
CA VAL A 275 37.46 25.12 -9.43
C VAL A 275 37.96 25.29 -7.99
N GLU A 276 37.38 26.23 -7.27
CA GLU A 276 37.59 26.38 -5.82
C GLU A 276 36.85 25.28 -5.05
N PHE A 277 37.49 24.78 -3.97
CA PHE A 277 36.98 23.70 -3.12
C PHE A 277 36.35 24.25 -1.84
#